data_AF-A0A1M6RZN3-F1
#
_entry.id   AF-A0A1M6RZN3-F1
#
_cell.length_a   1.000
_cell.length_b   1.000
_cell.length_c   1.000
_cell.angle_alpha   90.00
_cell.angle_beta   90.00
_cell.angle_gamma   90.00
#
_symmetry.space_group_name_H-M   'P 1'
#
loop_
_entity.id
_entity.type
_entity.pdbx_description
1 polymer ?
#
loop_
_entity_poly.entity_id
_entity_poly.type
_entity_poly.pdbx_seq_one_letter_code
_entity_poly.pdbx_strand_id
1 'polypeptide(L)'
;MPKKLKTPCAYPGCNQLVDGRYCEEHTKVRNNQYEKYGRNPDTRRRYGRAWKRIRDSYAKQHPFCELCYEKGVLVQTEEVHHKKTIE
;
A
#
# COMPACT_ATOMS: atom_id res chain seq x y z
N MET A 1 -0.10 29.27 -6.68
CA MET A 1 1.28 28.79 -6.46
C MET A 1 1.89 28.39 -7.80
N PRO A 2 3.16 28.70 -8.09
CA PRO A 2 3.81 28.32 -9.34
C PRO A 2 3.99 26.80 -9.42
N LYS A 3 3.73 26.21 -10.59
CA LYS A 3 3.88 24.76 -10.84
C LYS A 3 5.35 24.45 -11.13
N LYS A 4 5.87 23.37 -10.57
CA LYS A 4 7.22 22.87 -10.86
C LYS A 4 7.35 22.60 -12.36
N LEU A 5 8.49 22.96 -12.95
CA LEU A 5 8.79 22.64 -14.35
C LEU A 5 8.86 21.11 -14.52
N LYS A 6 8.40 20.63 -15.67
CA LYS A 6 8.54 19.22 -16.05
C LYS A 6 10.01 18.89 -16.23
N THR A 7 10.42 17.72 -15.75
CA THR A 7 11.78 17.19 -15.87
C THR A 7 11.80 16.01 -16.85
N PRO A 8 12.90 15.77 -17.57
CA PRO A 8 13.03 14.57 -18.39
C PRO A 8 12.95 13.30 -17.52
N CYS A 9 12.40 12.24 -18.09
CA CYS A 9 12.33 10.94 -17.46
C CYS A 9 13.73 10.44 -17.09
N ALA A 10 13.92 9.98 -15.85
CA ALA A 10 15.22 9.48 -15.37
C ALA A 10 15.61 8.10 -15.91
N TYR A 11 14.82 7.52 -16.83
CA TYR A 11 15.16 6.25 -17.47
C TYR A 11 16.13 6.51 -18.63
N PRO A 12 17.25 5.76 -18.74
CA PRO A 12 18.24 5.97 -19.79
C PRO A 12 17.61 5.93 -21.19
N GLY A 13 17.83 6.98 -22.00
CA GLY A 13 17.31 7.07 -23.37
C GLY A 13 15.85 7.53 -23.49
N CYS A 14 15.16 7.85 -22.39
CA CYS A 14 13.80 8.38 -22.46
C CYS A 14 13.79 9.91 -22.52
N ASN A 15 13.13 10.47 -23.54
CA ASN A 15 13.02 11.93 -23.76
C ASN A 15 11.69 12.53 -23.25
N GLN A 16 10.85 11.75 -22.57
CA GLN A 16 9.55 12.20 -22.09
C GLN A 16 9.67 13.19 -20.93
N LEU A 17 8.94 14.30 -20.98
CA LEU A 17 8.86 15.29 -19.91
C LEU A 17 7.76 14.93 -18.91
N VAL A 18 8.13 14.80 -17.64
CA VAL A 18 7.27 14.30 -16.56
C VAL A 18 7.26 15.25 -15.37
N ASP A 19 6.17 15.22 -14.60
CA ASP A 19 6.08 15.96 -13.33
C ASP A 19 6.78 15.19 -12.17
N GLY A 20 7.19 13.94 -12.40
CA GLY A 20 7.82 13.05 -11.43
C GLY A 20 9.20 12.55 -11.86
N ARG A 21 9.60 11.37 -11.37
CA ARG A 21 10.91 10.76 -11.70
C ARG A 21 10.91 9.98 -13.00
N TYR A 22 9.82 9.29 -13.31
CA TYR A 22 9.68 8.43 -14.47
C TYR A 22 8.40 8.74 -15.23
N CYS A 23 8.35 8.43 -16.54
CA CYS A 23 7.08 8.42 -17.28
C CYS A 23 6.24 7.22 -16.85
N GLU A 24 4.98 7.15 -17.30
CA GLU A 24 4.07 6.09 -16.89
C GLU A 24 4.62 4.69 -17.21
N GLU A 25 5.21 4.52 -18.39
CA GLU A 25 5.84 3.28 -18.82
C GLU A 25 7.00 2.88 -17.90
N HIS A 26 7.96 3.78 -17.68
CA HIS A 26 9.13 3.48 -16.85
C HIS A 26 8.79 3.37 -15.36
N THR A 27 7.69 3.98 -14.93
CA THR A 27 7.13 3.77 -13.59
C THR A 27 6.68 2.31 -13.45
N LYS A 28 5.97 1.76 -14.44
CA LYS A 28 5.56 0.34 -14.43
C LYS A 28 6.78 -0.59 -14.43
N VAL A 29 7.80 -0.32 -15.24
CA VAL A 29 9.05 -1.11 -15.28
C VAL A 29 9.76 -1.11 -13.93
N ARG A 30 9.95 0.07 -13.33
CA ARG A 30 10.62 0.19 -12.02
C ARG A 30 9.82 -0.43 -10.89
N ASN A 31 8.51 -0.27 -10.90
CA ASN A 31 7.64 -0.93 -9.92
C ASN A 31 7.74 -2.46 -10.04
N ASN A 32 7.72 -3.01 -11.26
CA ASN A 32 7.87 -4.46 -11.45
C ASN A 32 9.24 -4.96 -10.95
N GLN A 33 10.33 -4.24 -11.26
CA GLN A 33 11.66 -4.57 -10.71
C GLN A 33 11.68 -4.55 -9.17
N TYR A 34 11.07 -3.52 -8.56
CA TYR A 34 10.97 -3.43 -7.10
C TYR A 34 10.16 -4.60 -6.52
N GLU A 35 9.01 -4.91 -7.10
CA GLU A 35 8.17 -6.04 -6.65
C GLU A 35 8.88 -7.39 -6.81
N LYS A 36 9.72 -7.57 -7.83
CA LYS A 36 10.44 -8.81 -8.10
C LYS A 36 11.70 -8.99 -7.25
N TYR A 37 12.47 -7.92 -7.04
CA TYR A 37 13.82 -8.00 -6.45
C TYR A 37 13.99 -7.21 -5.15
N GLY A 38 13.22 -6.15 -4.94
CA GLY A 38 13.37 -5.24 -3.80
C GLY A 38 12.40 -5.51 -2.65
N ARG A 39 11.21 -6.06 -2.94
CA ARG A 39 10.21 -6.39 -1.93
C ARG A 39 10.48 -7.77 -1.32
N ASN A 40 10.45 -7.86 0.00
CA ASN A 40 10.55 -9.16 0.69
C ASN A 40 9.38 -10.08 0.23
N PRO A 41 9.66 -11.28 -0.33
CA PRO A 41 8.65 -12.22 -0.80
C PRO A 41 7.60 -12.59 0.26
N ASP A 42 7.99 -12.61 1.54
CA ASP A 42 7.12 -12.98 2.65
C ASP A 42 5.98 -11.98 2.86
N THR A 43 6.12 -10.74 2.40
CA THR A 43 5.05 -9.74 2.50
C THR A 43 3.79 -10.16 1.72
N ARG A 44 3.97 -10.80 0.54
CA ARG A 44 2.85 -11.37 -0.25
C ARG A 44 2.21 -12.56 0.45
N ARG A 45 2.99 -13.34 1.20
CA ARG A 45 2.49 -14.48 1.97
C ARG A 45 1.67 -14.01 3.18
N ARG A 46 2.16 -13.00 3.90
CA ARG A 46 1.52 -12.41 5.09
C ARG A 46 0.18 -11.76 4.76
N TYR A 47 0.15 -10.86 3.75
CA TYR A 47 -1.03 -10.06 3.43
C TYR A 47 -1.75 -10.52 2.15
N GLY A 48 -1.66 -11.80 1.83
CA GLY A 48 -2.25 -12.38 0.62
C GLY A 48 -3.75 -12.65 0.72
N ARG A 49 -4.25 -13.49 -0.19
CA ARG A 49 -5.69 -13.82 -0.30
C ARG A 49 -6.27 -14.46 0.97
N ALA A 50 -5.47 -15.24 1.70
CA ALA A 50 -5.87 -15.85 2.96
C ALA A 50 -6.14 -14.78 4.02
N TRP A 51 -5.23 -13.82 4.18
CA TRP A 51 -5.40 -12.70 5.10
C TRP A 51 -6.65 -11.89 4.80
N LYS A 52 -6.91 -11.55 3.52
CA LYS A 52 -8.14 -10.84 3.14
C LYS A 52 -9.40 -11.52 3.66
N ARG A 53 -9.51 -12.85 3.53
CA ARG A 53 -10.67 -13.61 4.02
C ARG A 53 -10.81 -13.55 5.54
N ILE A 54 -9.71 -13.72 6.27
CA ILE A 54 -9.70 -13.66 7.73
C ILE A 54 -10.10 -12.26 8.19
N ARG A 55 -9.48 -11.22 7.61
CA ARG A 55 -9.77 -9.82 7.87
C ARG A 55 -11.24 -9.48 7.61
N ASP A 56 -11.77 -9.87 6.46
CA ASP A 56 -13.16 -9.56 6.09
C ASP A 56 -14.16 -10.29 7.02
N SER A 57 -13.83 -11.49 7.50
CA SER A 57 -14.61 -12.19 8.53
C SER A 57 -14.53 -11.48 9.88
N TYR A 58 -13.34 -11.03 10.27
CA TYR A 58 -13.12 -10.33 11.53
C TYR A 58 -13.87 -8.99 11.56
N ALA A 59 -13.74 -8.17 10.52
CA ALA A 59 -14.43 -6.88 10.43
C ALA A 59 -15.96 -7.01 10.45
N LYS A 60 -16.52 -8.11 9.95
CA LYS A 60 -17.97 -8.40 10.05
C LYS A 60 -18.42 -8.71 11.48
N GLN A 61 -17.59 -9.41 12.26
CA GLN A 61 -17.87 -9.74 13.65
C GLN A 61 -17.58 -8.57 14.59
N HIS A 62 -16.64 -7.70 14.20
CA HIS A 62 -16.21 -6.51 14.93
C HIS A 62 -16.49 -5.26 14.09
N PRO A 63 -17.76 -4.84 13.94
CA PRO A 63 -18.12 -3.69 13.11
C PRO A 63 -17.69 -2.34 13.70
N PHE A 64 -17.27 -2.32 14.98
CA PHE A 64 -16.78 -1.13 15.67
C PHE A 64 -15.32 -1.29 16.13
N CYS A 65 -14.60 -0.17 16.18
CA CYS A 65 -13.24 -0.11 16.70
C CYS A 65 -13.19 -0.55 18.16
N GLU A 66 -12.44 -1.62 18.44
CA GLU A 66 -12.29 -2.19 19.79
C GLU A 66 -11.79 -1.16 20.80
N LEU A 67 -10.81 -0.33 20.43
CA LEU A 67 -10.22 0.70 21.31
C LEU A 67 -11.20 1.84 21.63
N CYS A 68 -12.10 2.17 20.70
CA CYS A 68 -13.14 3.18 20.92
C CYS A 68 -14.28 2.58 21.74
N TYR A 69 -14.64 1.32 21.46
CA TYR A 69 -15.69 0.60 22.16
C TYR A 69 -15.37 0.44 23.66
N GLU A 70 -14.12 0.15 23.99
CA GLU A 70 -13.62 0.12 25.39
C GLU A 70 -13.79 1.46 26.12
N LYS A 71 -13.81 2.57 25.37
CA LYS A 71 -14.05 3.93 25.90
C LYS A 71 -15.53 4.34 25.85
N GLY A 72 -16.43 3.43 25.47
CA GLY A 72 -17.86 3.71 25.30
C GLY A 72 -18.22 4.49 24.04
N VAL A 73 -17.30 4.61 23.08
CA VAL A 73 -17.51 5.35 21.82
C VAL A 73 -17.71 4.37 20.66
N LEU A 74 -18.82 4.50 19.94
CA LEU A 74 -19.12 3.69 18.76
C LEU A 74 -18.56 4.35 17.50
N VAL A 75 -17.43 3.82 17.01
CA VAL A 75 -16.80 4.21 15.74
C VAL A 75 -16.69 2.98 14.86
N GLN A 76 -17.03 3.08 13.57
CA GLN A 76 -16.92 1.96 12.63
C GLN A 76 -15.47 1.47 12.49
N THR A 77 -15.29 0.18 12.26
CA THR A 77 -13.97 -0.42 12.01
C THR A 77 -13.47 -0.04 10.62
N GLU A 78 -12.36 0.70 10.58
CA GLU A 78 -11.69 1.09 9.33
C GLU A 78 -10.54 0.14 8.97
N GLU A 79 -9.77 -0.29 9.97
CA GLU A 79 -8.57 -1.12 9.80
C GLU A 79 -8.51 -2.26 10.81
N VAL A 80 -7.89 -3.37 10.40
CA VAL A 80 -7.62 -4.54 11.27
C VAL A 80 -6.11 -4.64 11.47
N HIS A 81 -5.68 -4.41 12.70
CA HIS A 81 -4.28 -4.45 13.11
C HIS A 81 -3.92 -5.78 13.75
N HIS A 82 -2.67 -6.21 13.55
CA HIS A 82 -2.14 -7.40 14.20
C HIS A 82 -1.82 -7.08 15.67
N LYS A 83 -2.40 -7.85 16.62
CA LYS A 83 -2.13 -7.68 18.06
C LYS A 83 -0.73 -8.16 18.45
N LYS A 84 -0.19 -9.16 17.75
CA LYS A 84 1.19 -9.64 17.88
C LYS A 84 1.94 -9.37 16.59
N THR A 85 3.21 -9.01 16.69
CA THR A 85 4.10 -8.85 15.52
C THR A 85 4.14 -10.14 14.71
N ILE A 86 4.02 -10.01 13.39
CA ILE A 86 4.17 -11.12 12.46
C ILE A 86 5.65 -11.17 12.07
N GLU A 87 6.40 -12.13 12.60
CA GLU A 87 7.77 -12.42 12.16
C GLU A 87 7.82 -13.14 10.81
#